data_AF-A0A3L9DLR0-F1
#
_entry.id   AF-A0A3L9DLR0-F1
#
_cell.length_a   1.000
_cell.length_b   1.000
_cell.length_c   1.000
_cell.angle_alpha   90.00
_cell.angle_beta   90.00
_cell.angle_gamma   90.00
#
_symmetry.space_group_name_H-M   'P 1'
#
loop_
_entity.id
_entity.type
_entity.pdbx_description
1 polymer ?
#
loop_
_entity_poly.entity_id
_entity_poly.type
_entity_poly.pdbx_seq_one_letter_code
_entity_poly.pdbx_strand_id
1 'polypeptide(L)'
;MTIKELSQKFEINIHIFEEHEFEDEDEAFYISELRTMFVSSKIAEQDRVKVILHELGHEGHLPHLYQIFREKHELQANRNMIHHLLKAELDEYGSECFNYIAFMEKYKLKTIADETMVKEEFYSLAEII
;
A
#
# COMPACT_ATOMS: atom_id res chain seq x y z
N MET A 1 -7.03 -9.19 -4.53
CA MET A 1 -7.60 -8.02 -3.83
C MET A 1 -7.99 -6.93 -4.82
N THR A 2 -9.19 -6.35 -4.72
CA THR A 2 -9.73 -5.28 -5.57
C THR A 2 -9.97 -3.97 -4.79
N ILE A 3 -10.16 -2.85 -5.48
CA ILE A 3 -10.51 -1.55 -4.86
C ILE A 3 -11.81 -1.64 -4.04
N LYS A 4 -12.81 -2.40 -4.53
CA LYS A 4 -14.06 -2.61 -3.82
C LYS A 4 -13.86 -3.38 -2.50
N GLU A 5 -13.03 -4.41 -2.54
CA GLU A 5 -12.67 -5.18 -1.33
C GLU A 5 -11.90 -4.31 -0.33
N LEU A 6 -10.99 -3.44 -0.80
CA LEU A 6 -10.30 -2.45 0.04
C LEU A 6 -11.27 -1.49 0.72
N SER A 7 -12.16 -0.87 -0.05
CA SER A 7 -13.16 0.08 0.47
C SER A 7 -14.01 -0.56 1.57
N GLN A 8 -14.44 -1.80 1.38
CA GLN A 8 -15.23 -2.54 2.37
C GLN A 8 -14.40 -2.93 3.59
N LYS A 9 -13.17 -3.41 3.40
CA LYS A 9 -12.29 -3.89 4.49
C LYS A 9 -11.87 -2.77 5.42
N PHE A 10 -11.52 -1.60 4.88
CA PHE A 10 -11.04 -0.46 5.64
C PHE A 10 -12.16 0.55 5.97
N GLU A 11 -13.38 0.30 5.49
CA GLU A 11 -14.54 1.19 5.64
C GLU A 11 -14.19 2.63 5.21
N ILE A 12 -13.59 2.75 4.01
CA ILE A 12 -13.21 4.02 3.39
C ILE A 12 -13.93 4.20 2.05
N ASN A 13 -14.18 5.46 1.70
CA ASN A 13 -14.60 5.83 0.36
C ASN A 13 -13.37 5.97 -0.54
N ILE A 14 -13.52 5.66 -1.83
CA ILE A 14 -12.44 5.80 -2.80
C ILE A 14 -12.98 6.60 -3.97
N HIS A 15 -12.35 7.75 -4.23
CA HIS A 15 -12.70 8.66 -5.30
C HIS A 15 -11.57 8.71 -6.32
N ILE A 16 -11.89 8.39 -7.57
CA ILE A 16 -10.95 8.53 -8.69
C ILE A 16 -11.18 9.91 -9.31
N PHE A 17 -10.15 10.74 -9.35
CA PHE A 17 -10.21 12.11 -9.83
C PHE A 17 -9.39 12.29 -11.11
N GLU A 18 -9.78 13.24 -11.95
CA GLU A 18 -9.07 13.59 -13.19
C GLU A 18 -8.06 14.72 -12.96
N GLU A 19 -7.06 14.85 -13.84
CA GLU A 19 -5.88 15.74 -13.72
C GLU A 19 -6.17 17.23 -13.43
N HIS A 20 -7.41 17.68 -13.57
CA HIS A 20 -7.79 19.08 -13.44
C HIS A 20 -8.45 19.42 -12.09
N GLU A 21 -8.62 18.42 -11.22
CA GLU A 21 -9.35 18.58 -9.95
C GLU A 21 -8.43 18.99 -8.79
N PHE A 22 -7.11 18.75 -8.88
CA PHE A 22 -6.11 19.13 -7.88
C PHE A 22 -4.84 19.67 -8.55
N GLU A 23 -4.26 20.74 -7.97
CA GLU A 23 -3.00 21.35 -8.45
C GLU A 23 -1.74 20.64 -7.92
N ASP A 24 -1.90 19.72 -6.97
CA ASP A 24 -0.81 19.05 -6.27
C ASP A 24 -0.19 17.91 -7.10
N GLU A 25 1.11 17.70 -6.93
CA GLU A 25 1.90 16.65 -7.62
C GLU A 25 1.59 15.23 -7.12
N ASP A 26 0.86 15.09 -6.02
CA ASP A 26 0.56 13.81 -5.39
C ASP A 26 -0.49 13.03 -6.19
N GLU A 27 -0.10 11.86 -6.71
CA GLU A 27 -0.99 11.02 -7.52
C GLU A 27 -2.09 10.34 -6.69
N ALA A 28 -1.96 10.30 -5.36
CA ALA A 28 -3.00 9.83 -4.43
C ALA A 28 -2.77 10.42 -3.03
N PHE A 29 -3.84 10.53 -2.24
CA PHE A 29 -3.77 10.93 -0.84
C PHE A 29 -5.02 10.47 -0.05
N TYR A 30 -4.84 10.28 1.25
CA TYR A 30 -5.92 9.91 2.17
C TYR A 30 -6.29 11.05 3.12
N ILE A 31 -7.58 11.38 3.20
CA ILE A 31 -8.10 12.31 4.21
C ILE A 31 -8.86 11.50 5.27
N SER A 32 -8.23 11.36 6.43
CA SER A 32 -8.74 10.54 7.55
C SER A 32 -10.09 11.03 8.07
N GLU A 33 -10.29 12.35 8.13
CA GLU A 33 -11.50 13.02 8.62
C GLU A 33 -12.71 12.74 7.72
N LEU A 34 -12.46 12.57 6.42
CA LEU A 34 -13.48 12.21 5.43
C LEU A 34 -13.57 10.69 5.23
N ARG A 35 -12.65 9.92 5.81
CA ARG A 35 -12.44 8.49 5.50
C ARG A 35 -12.45 8.25 4.00
N THR A 36 -11.80 9.13 3.25
CA THR A 36 -11.88 9.13 1.78
C THR A 36 -10.48 9.18 1.19
N MET A 37 -10.21 8.19 0.34
CA MET A 37 -9.01 8.07 -0.46
C MET A 37 -9.25 8.71 -1.83
N PHE A 38 -8.37 9.61 -2.22
CA PHE A 38 -8.36 10.24 -3.54
C PHE A 38 -7.23 9.64 -4.36
N VAL A 39 -7.53 9.15 -5.55
CA VAL A 39 -6.54 8.50 -6.43
C VAL A 39 -6.67 9.07 -7.83
N SER A 40 -5.57 9.54 -8.40
CA SER A 40 -5.56 10.08 -9.76
C SER A 40 -5.89 9.01 -10.79
N SER A 41 -6.64 9.40 -11.83
CA SER A 41 -6.92 8.57 -13.00
C SER A 41 -5.64 8.15 -13.74
N LYS A 42 -4.53 8.90 -13.58
CA LYS A 42 -3.19 8.59 -14.14
C LYS A 42 -2.60 7.29 -13.60
N ILE A 43 -2.91 6.92 -12.36
CA ILE A 43 -2.46 5.66 -11.78
C ILE A 43 -3.23 4.54 -12.49
N ALA A 44 -2.48 3.66 -13.15
CA ALA A 44 -3.03 2.51 -13.84
C ALA A 44 -3.84 1.63 -12.87
N GLU A 45 -4.97 1.10 -13.32
CA GLU A 45 -5.94 0.42 -12.47
C GLU A 45 -5.32 -0.71 -11.62
N GLN A 46 -4.39 -1.47 -12.20
CA GLN A 46 -3.67 -2.54 -11.52
C GLN A 46 -2.76 -2.06 -10.37
N ASP A 47 -2.29 -0.81 -10.42
CA ASP A 47 -1.39 -0.23 -9.42
C ASP A 47 -2.15 0.50 -8.30
N ARG A 48 -3.44 0.81 -8.48
CA ARG A 48 -4.25 1.58 -7.51
C ARG A 48 -4.34 0.89 -6.15
N VAL A 49 -4.56 -0.42 -6.11
CA VAL A 49 -4.61 -1.20 -4.85
C VAL A 49 -3.33 -1.00 -4.03
N LYS A 50 -2.19 -1.07 -4.70
CA LYS A 50 -0.87 -0.86 -4.09
C LYS A 50 -0.75 0.55 -3.51
N VAL A 51 -1.06 1.58 -4.30
CA VAL A 51 -0.96 2.99 -3.86
C VAL A 51 -1.90 3.27 -2.68
N ILE A 52 -3.15 2.81 -2.73
CA ILE A 52 -4.13 3.01 -1.66
C ILE A 52 -3.63 2.40 -0.34
N LEU A 53 -3.04 1.22 -0.38
CA LEU A 53 -2.49 0.57 0.81
C LEU A 53 -1.27 1.30 1.38
N HIS A 54 -0.45 1.93 0.52
CA HIS A 54 0.65 2.80 0.93
C HIS A 54 0.13 4.04 1.67
N GLU A 55 -0.83 4.75 1.06
CA GLU A 55 -1.44 5.94 1.66
C GLU A 55 -2.12 5.65 3.00
N LEU A 56 -2.82 4.51 3.11
CA LEU A 56 -3.37 4.06 4.40
C LEU A 56 -2.28 3.77 5.44
N GLY A 57 -1.09 3.38 5.02
CA GLY A 57 0.07 3.21 5.89
C GLY A 57 0.62 4.52 6.45
N HIS A 58 0.19 5.67 5.93
CA HIS A 58 0.46 6.98 6.53
C HIS A 58 -0.55 7.38 7.61
N GLU A 59 -1.62 6.61 7.83
CA GLU A 59 -2.59 6.89 8.88
C GLU A 59 -1.92 6.96 10.26
N GLY A 60 -2.15 8.06 10.98
CA GLY A 60 -1.56 8.29 12.31
C GLY A 60 -0.16 8.91 12.31
N HIS A 61 0.49 9.10 11.15
CA HIS A 61 1.68 9.94 11.06
C HIS A 61 1.31 11.41 11.25
N LEU A 62 2.13 12.14 12.01
CA LEU A 62 1.92 13.56 12.23
C LEU A 62 2.58 14.36 11.09
N PRO A 63 1.82 15.14 10.29
CA PRO A 63 2.38 15.82 9.11
C PRO A 63 3.54 16.77 9.45
N HIS A 64 3.47 17.45 10.60
CA HIS A 64 4.55 18.36 11.05
C HIS A 64 5.87 17.65 11.39
N LEU A 65 5.85 16.33 11.60
CA LEU A 65 7.05 15.53 11.83
C LEU A 65 7.59 14.90 10.55
N TYR A 66 6.85 14.99 9.44
CA TYR A 66 7.22 14.34 8.18
C TYR A 66 8.58 14.84 7.67
N GLN A 67 8.89 16.14 7.80
CA GLN A 67 10.19 16.67 7.39
C GLN A 67 11.38 16.08 8.15
N ILE A 68 11.16 15.57 9.37
CA ILE A 68 12.20 15.01 10.24
C ILE A 68 12.28 13.48 10.08
N PHE A 69 11.12 12.82 9.95
CA PHE A 69 11.00 11.36 9.92
C PHE A 69 10.54 10.79 8.58
N ARG A 70 10.74 11.54 7.48
CA ARG A 70 10.29 11.17 6.12
C ARG A 70 10.57 9.70 5.80
N GLU A 71 11.85 9.32 5.79
CA GLU A 71 12.26 7.95 5.45
C GLU A 71 11.61 6.90 6.34
N LYS A 72 11.45 7.19 7.64
CA LYS A 72 10.79 6.28 8.57
C LYS A 72 9.31 6.12 8.20
N HIS A 73 8.59 7.21 7.96
CA HIS A 73 7.18 7.18 7.59
C HIS A 73 6.95 6.46 6.26
N GLU A 74 7.82 6.68 5.27
CA GLU A 74 7.76 5.97 3.98
C GLU A 74 8.04 4.47 4.15
N LEU A 75 9.02 4.08 4.97
CA LEU A 75 9.28 2.66 5.24
C LEU A 75 8.10 2.00 5.99
N GLN A 76 7.44 2.71 6.89
CA GLN A 76 6.24 2.21 7.58
C GLN A 76 5.06 2.05 6.62
N ALA A 77 4.84 3.02 5.73
CA ALA A 77 3.79 2.94 4.71
C ALA A 77 4.05 1.80 3.70
N ASN A 78 5.28 1.68 3.22
CA ASN A 78 5.69 0.57 2.35
C ASN A 78 5.50 -0.79 3.04
N ARG A 79 5.83 -0.90 4.33
CA ARG A 79 5.62 -2.14 5.08
C ARG A 79 4.14 -2.49 5.22
N ASN A 80 3.28 -1.51 5.50
CA ASN A 80 1.83 -1.69 5.55
C ASN A 80 1.27 -2.18 4.21
N MET A 81 1.71 -1.57 3.12
CA MET A 81 1.38 -1.98 1.76
C MET A 81 1.80 -3.42 1.47
N ILE A 82 3.07 -3.75 1.73
CA ILE A 82 3.62 -5.10 1.53
C ILE A 82 2.84 -6.13 2.34
N HIS A 83 2.60 -5.86 3.63
CA HIS A 83 1.85 -6.75 4.53
C HIS A 83 0.49 -7.13 3.94
N HIS A 84 -0.30 -6.14 3.49
CA HIS A 84 -1.64 -6.39 2.98
C HIS A 84 -1.66 -7.06 1.60
N LEU A 85 -0.75 -6.70 0.71
CA LEU A 85 -0.60 -7.37 -0.58
C LEU A 85 -0.19 -8.83 -0.40
N LEU A 86 0.78 -9.08 0.47
CA LEU A 86 1.29 -10.40 0.77
C LEU A 86 0.20 -11.28 1.39
N LYS A 87 -0.50 -10.77 2.41
CA LYS A 87 -1.62 -11.48 3.02
C LYS A 87 -2.66 -11.91 2.00
N ALA A 88 -3.03 -11.03 1.06
CA ALA A 88 -4.00 -11.40 0.03
C ALA A 88 -3.49 -12.48 -0.94
N GLU A 89 -2.20 -12.49 -1.28
CA GLU A 89 -1.65 -13.58 -2.11
C GLU A 89 -1.58 -14.91 -1.36
N LEU A 90 -1.23 -14.87 -0.07
CA LEU A 90 -1.21 -16.07 0.77
C LEU A 90 -2.63 -16.63 0.98
N ASP A 91 -3.62 -15.75 1.18
CA ASP A 91 -5.03 -16.15 1.30
C ASP A 91 -5.57 -16.78 -0.01
N GLU A 92 -5.05 -16.36 -1.17
CA GLU A 92 -5.49 -16.84 -2.50
C GLU A 92 -4.76 -18.11 -2.96
N TYR A 93 -3.44 -18.19 -2.75
CA TYR A 93 -2.58 -19.22 -3.34
C TYR A 93 -1.89 -20.15 -2.33
N GLY A 94 -1.97 -19.85 -1.03
CA GLY A 94 -1.25 -20.58 0.01
C GLY A 94 0.24 -20.20 0.14
N SER A 95 0.82 -20.53 1.28
CA SER A 95 2.22 -20.20 1.61
C SER A 95 3.25 -21.05 0.88
N GLU A 96 2.89 -22.27 0.52
CA GLU A 96 3.71 -23.27 -0.15
C GLU A 96 4.06 -22.89 -1.60
N CYS A 97 3.22 -22.07 -2.23
CA CYS A 97 3.38 -21.58 -3.58
C CYS A 97 4.05 -20.20 -3.64
N PHE A 98 4.37 -19.60 -2.49
CA PHE A 98 4.87 -18.23 -2.46
C PHE A 98 6.29 -18.11 -3.02
N ASN A 99 6.48 -17.15 -3.94
CA ASN A 99 7.78 -16.79 -4.50
C ASN A 99 7.98 -15.28 -4.39
N TYR A 100 8.88 -14.87 -3.49
CA TYR A 100 9.10 -13.45 -3.21
C TYR A 100 9.65 -12.67 -4.42
N ILE A 101 10.40 -13.31 -5.33
CA ILE A 101 10.91 -12.64 -6.54
C ILE A 101 9.74 -12.29 -7.46
N ALA A 102 8.86 -13.25 -7.73
CA ALA A 102 7.66 -13.03 -8.54
C ALA A 102 6.73 -11.98 -7.91
N PHE A 103 6.58 -12.00 -6.58
CA PHE A 103 5.83 -10.99 -5.84
C PHE A 103 6.42 -9.58 -6.02
N MET A 104 7.74 -9.43 -5.83
CA MET A 104 8.42 -8.15 -6.00
C MET A 104 8.32 -7.63 -7.44
N GLU A 105 8.46 -8.50 -8.44
CA GLU A 105 8.28 -8.14 -9.85
C GLU A 105 6.86 -7.65 -10.14
N LYS A 106 5.85 -8.40 -9.68
CA LYS A 106 4.42 -8.08 -9.87
C LYS A 106 4.07 -6.69 -9.32
N TYR A 107 4.55 -6.36 -8.12
CA TYR A 107 4.25 -5.08 -7.47
C TYR A 107 5.32 -4.01 -7.68
N LYS A 108 6.29 -4.26 -8.56
CA LYS A 108 7.38 -3.31 -8.93
C LYS A 108 8.14 -2.83 -7.69
N LEU A 109 8.42 -3.72 -6.75
CA LEU A 109 9.25 -3.48 -5.56
C LEU A 109 10.73 -3.61 -5.96
N LYS A 110 11.56 -2.63 -5.64
CA LYS A 110 12.88 -2.47 -6.28
C LYS A 110 14.05 -2.32 -5.31
N THR A 111 13.77 -2.10 -4.02
CA THR A 111 14.82 -1.80 -3.04
C THR A 111 15.15 -3.01 -2.19
N ILE A 112 16.33 -2.99 -1.57
CA ILE A 112 16.74 -3.99 -0.58
C ILE A 112 15.84 -3.91 0.67
N ALA A 113 15.33 -2.71 0.99
CA ALA A 113 14.37 -2.52 2.06
C ALA A 113 13.05 -3.26 1.75
N ASP A 114 12.53 -3.15 0.52
CA ASP A 114 11.34 -3.89 0.08
C ASP A 114 11.57 -5.40 0.20
N GLU A 115 12.70 -5.91 -0.30
CA GLU A 115 13.03 -7.34 -0.24
C GLU A 115 13.06 -7.85 1.20
N THR A 116 13.66 -7.07 2.10
CA THR A 116 13.75 -7.39 3.52
C THR A 116 12.35 -7.42 4.15
N MET A 117 11.51 -6.41 3.89
CA MET A 117 10.14 -6.35 4.40
C MET A 117 9.28 -7.51 3.86
N VAL A 118 9.36 -7.84 2.57
CA VAL A 118 8.61 -8.97 1.99
C VAL A 118 8.96 -10.28 2.70
N LYS A 119 10.25 -10.53 2.94
CA LYS A 119 10.70 -11.75 3.64
C LYS A 119 10.22 -11.77 5.09
N GLU A 120 10.40 -10.67 5.82
CA GLU A 120 9.96 -10.56 7.22
C GLU A 120 8.45 -10.73 7.37
N GLU A 121 7.65 -10.03 6.54
CA GLU A 121 6.20 -10.15 6.55
C GLU A 121 5.73 -11.55 6.14
N PHE A 122 6.42 -12.22 5.21
CA PHE A 122 6.10 -13.60 4.84
C PHE A 122 6.25 -14.55 6.02
N TYR A 123 7.40 -14.50 6.70
CA TYR A 123 7.65 -15.38 7.84
C TYR A 123 6.67 -15.12 8.99
N SER A 124 6.32 -13.86 9.23
CA SER A 124 5.32 -13.44 10.22
C SER A 124 3.92 -13.98 9.88
N LEU A 125 3.46 -13.79 8.64
CA LEU A 125 2.13 -14.21 8.19
C LEU A 125 1.98 -15.72 8.04
N ALA A 126 3.06 -16.43 7.71
CA ALA A 126 3.07 -17.88 7.59
C ALA A 126 3.27 -18.60 8.95
N GLU A 127 3.34 -17.85 10.06
CA GLU A 127 3.59 -18.39 11.42
C GLU A 127 4.89 -19.22 11.52
N ILE A 128 5.91 -18.85 10.74
CA ILE A 128 7.20 -19.55 10.72
C ILE A 128 8.15 -19.00 11.80
N ILE A 129 7.89 -17.77 12.30
CA ILE A 129 8.69 -17.08 13.31
C ILE A 129 7.76 -16.33 14.27
#